data_AF-A0A6B2TM49-F1
#
_entry.id   AF-A0A6B2TM49-F1
#
_cell.length_a   1.000
_cell.length_b   1.000
_cell.length_c   1.000
_cell.angle_alpha   90.00
_cell.angle_beta   90.00
_cell.angle_gamma   90.00
#
_symmetry.space_group_name_H-M   'P 1'
#
loop_
_entity.id
_entity.type
_entity.pdbx_description
1 polymer ?
#
loop_
_entity_poly.entity_id
_entity_poly.type
_entity_poly.pdbx_seq_one_letter_code
_entity_poly.pdbx_strand_id
1 'polypeptide(L)'
;STSQRSSPADALASAGLLRWEVDLPPGASRSVELRVRPDGAGPVRAAGRGVMRSTAGARATGDDPRVQPLLARSVEDLQALLLRDPGHPSDMYPAAGAPWRCGLAPAEALA
;
A
#
# COMPACT_ATOMS: atom_id res chain seq x y z
N SER A 1 -0.26 -3.35 31.73
CA SER A 1 -0.82 -2.00 31.53
C SER A 1 -2.03 -2.06 30.63
N THR A 2 -3.17 -1.60 31.13
CA THR A 2 -4.43 -1.50 30.38
C THR A 2 -4.36 -0.25 29.50
N SER A 3 -4.22 -0.40 28.19
CA SER A 3 -4.19 0.75 27.27
C SER A 3 -5.61 1.29 27.10
N GLN A 4 -5.91 2.44 27.70
CA GLN A 4 -7.19 3.12 27.53
C GLN A 4 -7.14 3.96 26.25
N ARG A 5 -8.00 3.62 25.29
CA ARG A 5 -8.12 4.36 24.03
C ARG A 5 -8.70 5.75 24.32
N SER A 6 -7.84 6.76 24.26
CA SER A 6 -8.25 8.16 24.43
C SER A 6 -8.99 8.62 23.17
N SER A 7 -10.30 8.86 23.26
CA SER A 7 -11.02 9.56 22.19
C SER A 7 -10.49 10.99 22.02
N PRO A 8 -10.48 11.55 20.80
CA PRO A 8 -10.16 12.95 20.57
C PRO A 8 -11.09 13.85 21.40
N ALA A 9 -10.55 14.94 21.92
CA ALA A 9 -11.35 16.00 22.54
C ALA A 9 -12.18 16.76 21.50
N ASP A 10 -11.66 16.84 20.26
CA ASP A 10 -12.34 17.51 19.15
C ASP A 10 -11.97 16.85 17.82
N ALA A 11 -12.88 16.94 16.84
CA ALA A 11 -12.73 16.37 15.51
C ALA A 11 -13.33 17.30 14.45
N LEU A 12 -12.48 17.87 13.60
CA LEU A 12 -12.92 18.71 12.49
C LEU A 12 -12.83 17.92 11.18
N ALA A 13 -13.93 17.23 10.85
CA ALA A 13 -13.99 16.30 9.72
C ALA A 13 -13.64 16.95 8.37
N SER A 14 -14.06 18.20 8.13
CA SER A 14 -13.82 18.92 6.88
C SER A 14 -12.34 19.21 6.62
N ALA A 15 -11.52 19.31 7.66
CA ALA A 15 -10.07 19.52 7.57
C ALA A 15 -9.26 18.25 7.83
N GLY A 16 -9.90 17.13 8.17
CA GLY A 16 -9.23 15.90 8.56
C GLY A 16 -8.44 16.02 9.87
N LEU A 17 -8.88 16.84 10.82
CA LEU A 17 -8.17 17.10 12.08
C LEU A 17 -8.78 16.37 13.27
N LEU A 18 -7.93 15.82 14.12
CA LEU A 18 -8.26 15.26 15.43
C LEU A 18 -7.39 15.95 16.50
N ARG A 19 -8.00 16.38 17.61
CA ARG A 19 -7.32 17.12 18.67
C ARG A 19 -7.44 16.38 20.00
N TRP A 20 -6.35 16.33 20.76
CA TRP A 20 -6.33 15.81 22.13
C TRP A 20 -5.76 16.87 23.05
N GLU A 21 -6.40 17.06 24.21
CA GLU A 21 -5.83 17.84 25.31
C GLU A 21 -5.19 16.86 26.31
N VAL A 22 -3.98 17.19 26.77
CA VAL A 22 -3.16 16.31 27.60
C VAL A 22 -2.56 17.12 28.74
N ASP A 23 -3.02 16.87 29.96
CA ASP A 23 -2.33 17.32 31.17
C ASP A 23 -1.31 16.25 31.61
N LEU A 24 -0.03 16.62 31.68
CA LEU A 24 1.08 15.73 32.02
C LEU A 24 1.80 16.24 33.28
N PRO A 25 1.56 15.62 34.46
CA PRO A 25 2.33 15.90 35.66
C PRO A 25 3.82 15.57 35.50
N PRO A 26 4.71 16.13 36.34
CA PRO A 26 6.12 15.78 36.34
C PRO A 26 6.34 14.28 36.53
N GLY A 27 7.14 13.67 35.65
CA GLY A 27 7.44 12.23 35.68
C GLY A 27 6.32 11.33 35.12
N ALA A 28 5.18 11.89 34.71
CA ALA A 28 4.13 11.12 34.05
C ALA A 28 4.43 10.93 32.55
N SER A 29 3.85 9.89 31.97
CA SER A 29 3.88 9.62 30.53
C SER A 29 2.48 9.26 30.04
N ARG A 30 2.11 9.77 28.87
CA ARG A 30 0.85 9.46 28.18
C ARG A 30 1.14 9.11 26.73
N SER A 31 0.50 8.07 26.23
CA SER A 31 0.58 7.65 24.83
C SER A 31 -0.78 7.74 24.17
N VAL A 32 -0.81 8.27 22.95
CA VAL A 32 -2.00 8.32 22.09
C VAL A 32 -1.69 7.50 20.85
N GLU A 33 -2.52 6.49 20.58
CA GLU A 33 -2.41 5.65 19.37
C GLU A 33 -3.54 6.00 18.40
N LEU A 34 -3.18 6.52 17.22
CA LEU A 34 -4.12 6.75 16.13
C LEU A 34 -4.00 5.63 15.09
N ARG A 35 -5.10 4.92 14.84
CA ARG A 35 -5.20 3.92 13.78
C ARG A 35 -6.24 4.34 12.76
N VAL A 36 -5.80 4.63 11.54
CA VAL A 36 -6.68 4.97 10.41
C VAL A 36 -6.95 3.72 9.60
N ARG A 37 -8.22 3.45 9.30
CA ARG A 37 -8.63 2.40 8.38
C ARG A 37 -9.66 2.99 7.41
N PRO A 38 -9.51 2.80 6.09
CA PRO A 38 -10.57 3.15 5.15
C PRO A 38 -11.83 2.32 5.44
N ASP A 39 -13.00 2.93 5.34
CA ASP A 39 -14.30 2.29 5.52
C ASP A 39 -14.98 2.12 4.14
N GLY A 40 -15.38 0.89 3.80
CA GLY A 40 -16.00 0.55 2.50
C GLY A 40 -15.02 0.38 1.32
N ALA A 41 -15.25 -0.68 0.52
CA ALA A 41 -14.32 -1.32 -0.42
C ALA A 41 -13.01 -1.76 0.28
N GLY A 42 -12.91 -3.07 0.56
CA GLY A 42 -11.77 -3.65 1.26
C GLY A 42 -10.44 -3.11 0.70
N PRO A 43 -9.44 -2.83 1.57
CA PRO A 43 -8.23 -2.13 1.16
C PRO A 43 -7.70 -2.80 -0.08
N VAL A 44 -7.43 -2.05 -1.16
CA VAL A 44 -6.80 -2.61 -2.34
C VAL A 44 -5.55 -3.33 -1.85
N ARG A 45 -5.62 -4.66 -1.83
CA ARG A 45 -4.63 -5.45 -1.11
C ARG A 45 -3.40 -5.40 -2.00
N ALA A 46 -2.29 -4.92 -1.45
CA ALA A 46 -1.00 -5.21 -2.06
C ALA A 46 -0.97 -6.72 -2.30
N ALA A 47 -0.73 -7.12 -3.55
CA ALA A 47 -0.49 -8.50 -3.88
C ALA A 47 0.74 -8.92 -3.07
N GLY A 48 0.56 -9.77 -2.05
CA GLY A 48 1.69 -10.19 -1.22
C GLY A 48 2.84 -10.72 -2.08
N ARG A 49 4.09 -10.53 -1.63
CA ARG A 49 5.35 -10.84 -2.34
C ARG A 49 5.46 -12.25 -2.96
N GLY A 50 4.54 -13.15 -2.64
CA GLY A 50 4.51 -14.53 -3.13
C GLY A 50 3.80 -14.76 -4.47
N VAL A 51 3.21 -13.74 -5.13
CA VAL A 51 2.38 -14.00 -6.32
C VAL A 51 3.11 -13.83 -7.66
N MET A 52 4.17 -13.02 -7.73
CA MET A 52 5.00 -12.91 -8.93
C MET A 52 6.20 -13.87 -8.91
N ARG A 53 5.99 -15.15 -8.53
CA ARG A 53 7.07 -16.16 -8.53
C ARG A 53 7.63 -16.43 -9.93
N SER A 54 6.88 -16.11 -10.97
CA SER A 54 7.30 -16.30 -12.36
C SER A 54 8.46 -15.36 -12.78
N THR A 55 8.56 -14.16 -12.22
CA THR A 55 9.66 -13.23 -12.55
C THR A 55 10.90 -13.42 -11.68
N ALA A 56 10.84 -14.26 -10.65
CA ALA A 56 11.99 -14.58 -9.81
C ALA A 56 13.14 -15.27 -10.60
N GLY A 57 12.87 -15.75 -11.81
CA GLY A 57 13.87 -16.32 -12.72
C GLY A 57 14.38 -15.37 -13.81
N ALA A 58 13.95 -14.11 -13.84
CA ALA A 58 14.37 -13.17 -14.88
C ALA A 58 15.88 -12.87 -14.79
N ARG A 59 16.59 -13.10 -15.89
CA ARG A 59 18.01 -12.78 -16.03
C ARG A 59 18.21 -11.80 -17.17
N ALA A 60 19.05 -10.81 -16.95
CA ALA A 60 19.53 -9.93 -18.00
C ALA A 60 20.85 -10.44 -18.56
N THR A 61 21.01 -10.35 -19.88
CA THR A 61 22.28 -10.58 -20.58
C THR A 61 22.78 -9.25 -21.12
N GLY A 62 24.03 -8.90 -20.84
CA GLY A 62 24.65 -7.69 -21.37
C GLY A 62 26.06 -7.48 -20.80
N ASP A 63 26.84 -6.65 -21.47
CA ASP A 63 28.24 -6.39 -21.11
C ASP A 63 28.38 -5.43 -19.93
N ASP A 64 27.34 -4.64 -19.63
CA ASP A 64 27.32 -3.77 -18.45
C ASP A 64 26.95 -4.59 -17.19
N PRO A 65 27.84 -4.70 -16.20
CA PRO A 65 27.57 -5.44 -14.97
C PRO A 65 26.38 -4.87 -14.16
N ARG A 66 25.91 -3.65 -14.46
CA ARG A 66 24.79 -3.00 -13.78
C ARG A 66 23.42 -3.47 -14.28
N VAL A 67 23.33 -4.14 -15.43
CA VAL A 67 22.03 -4.52 -16.01
C VAL A 67 21.28 -5.54 -15.14
N GLN A 68 21.97 -6.55 -14.60
CA GLN A 68 21.32 -7.56 -13.75
C GLN A 68 20.81 -6.97 -12.41
N PRO A 69 21.57 -6.14 -11.68
CA PRO A 69 21.05 -5.41 -10.52
C PRO A 69 19.86 -4.50 -10.83
N LEU A 70 19.89 -3.78 -11.97
CA LEU A 70 18.79 -2.92 -12.40
C LEU A 70 17.51 -3.72 -12.67
N LEU A 71 17.63 -4.86 -13.35
CA LEU A 71 16.50 -5.76 -13.59
C LEU A 71 15.93 -6.28 -12.28
N ALA A 72 16.78 -6.74 -11.35
CA ALA A 72 16.34 -7.23 -10.05
C ALA A 72 15.55 -6.15 -9.30
N ARG A 73 16.08 -4.92 -9.27
CA ARG A 73 15.41 -3.79 -8.62
C ARG A 73 14.07 -3.44 -9.27
N SER A 74 14.03 -3.42 -10.60
CA SER A 74 12.81 -3.13 -11.36
C SER A 74 11.72 -4.18 -11.10
N VAL A 75 12.10 -5.46 -10.95
CA VAL A 75 11.18 -6.54 -10.60
C VAL A 75 10.64 -6.36 -9.18
N GLU A 76 11.48 -6.01 -8.21
CA GLU A 76 11.04 -5.70 -6.84
C GLU A 76 10.06 -4.51 -6.82
N ASP A 77 10.40 -3.44 -7.55
CA ASP A 77 9.56 -2.24 -7.62
C ASP A 77 8.21 -2.56 -8.29
N LEU A 78 8.20 -3.37 -9.36
CA LEU A 78 6.96 -3.84 -9.97
C LEU A 78 6.11 -4.67 -9.00
N GLN A 79 6.72 -5.60 -8.25
CA GLN A 79 6.01 -6.40 -7.24
C GLN A 79 5.39 -5.52 -6.14
N ALA A 80 6.08 -4.46 -5.73
CA ALA A 80 5.57 -3.52 -4.74
C ALA A 80 4.36 -2.71 -5.24
N LEU A 81 4.25 -2.52 -6.56
CA LEU A 81 3.14 -1.83 -7.20
C LEU A 81 1.93 -2.75 -7.47
N LEU A 82 2.04 -4.08 -7.34
CA LEU A 82 0.91 -4.96 -7.66
C LEU A 82 -0.22 -4.85 -6.64
N LEU A 83 -1.41 -4.63 -7.15
CA LEU A 83 -2.68 -4.55 -6.44
C LEU A 83 -3.56 -5.72 -6.84
N ARG A 84 -4.45 -6.14 -5.93
CA ARG A 84 -5.45 -7.18 -6.16
C ARG A 84 -6.83 -6.56 -6.32
N ASP A 85 -7.58 -7.00 -7.33
CA ASP A 85 -8.97 -6.57 -7.51
C ASP A 85 -9.84 -7.12 -6.35
N PRO A 86 -10.54 -6.27 -5.59
CA PRO A 86 -11.48 -6.73 -4.57
C PRO A 86 -12.67 -7.51 -5.14
N GLY A 87 -13.09 -7.28 -6.39
CA GLY A 87 -14.15 -8.02 -7.07
C GLY A 87 -13.70 -9.39 -7.57
N HIS A 88 -12.45 -9.49 -8.03
CA HIS A 88 -11.82 -10.72 -8.52
C HIS A 88 -10.45 -10.92 -7.87
N PRO A 89 -10.37 -11.55 -6.69
CA PRO A 89 -9.12 -11.66 -5.92
C PRO A 89 -7.98 -12.44 -6.60
N SER A 90 -8.28 -13.21 -7.65
CA SER A 90 -7.29 -13.84 -8.52
C SER A 90 -6.54 -12.81 -9.38
N ASP A 91 -7.15 -11.67 -9.64
CA ASP A 91 -6.73 -10.74 -10.66
C ASP A 91 -5.82 -9.68 -10.04
N MET A 92 -4.69 -9.47 -10.69
CA MET A 92 -3.65 -8.55 -10.25
C MET A 92 -3.35 -7.53 -11.32
N TYR A 93 -3.19 -6.29 -10.89
CA TYR A 93 -2.82 -5.19 -11.76
C TYR A 93 -1.81 -4.29 -11.05
N PRO A 94 -0.77 -3.79 -11.71
CA PRO A 94 0.09 -2.76 -11.14
C PRO A 94 -0.70 -1.47 -10.87
N ALA A 95 -0.37 -0.79 -9.78
CA ALA A 95 -0.82 0.55 -9.40
C ALA A 95 -0.24 1.62 -10.35
N ALA A 96 -0.42 1.43 -11.65
CA ALA A 96 0.08 2.36 -12.66
C ALA A 96 -1.01 3.38 -13.00
N GLY A 97 -0.75 4.65 -12.66
CA GLY A 97 -1.53 5.79 -13.13
C GLY A 97 -1.20 6.16 -14.58
N ALA A 98 -1.93 7.12 -15.14
CA ALA A 98 -1.65 7.65 -16.47
C ALA A 98 -0.20 8.20 -16.56
N PRO A 99 0.49 8.06 -17.71
CA PRO A 99 -0.02 7.58 -19.01
C PRO A 99 0.01 6.06 -19.19
N TRP A 100 0.64 5.30 -18.29
CA TRP A 100 0.82 3.85 -18.43
C TRP A 100 -0.37 3.13 -17.78
N ARG A 101 -1.48 3.03 -18.51
CA ARG A 101 -2.65 2.26 -18.04
C ARG A 101 -2.33 0.77 -18.10
N CYS A 102 -1.80 0.23 -17.01
CA CYS A 102 -1.59 -1.21 -16.82
C CYS A 102 -2.69 -1.85 -15.95
N GLY A 103 -3.83 -1.17 -15.81
CA GLY A 103 -5.03 -1.67 -15.11
C GLY A 103 -5.80 -2.69 -15.95
N LEU A 104 -6.78 -3.36 -15.34
CA LEU A 104 -7.67 -4.30 -16.03
C LEU A 104 -8.33 -3.60 -17.24
N ALA A 105 -8.16 -4.19 -18.43
CA ALA A 105 -8.89 -3.76 -19.60
C ALA A 105 -10.36 -4.21 -19.47
N PRO A 106 -11.35 -3.36 -19.80
CA PRO A 106 -12.74 -3.79 -19.88
C PRO A 106 -12.90 -4.92 -20.91
N ALA A 107 -13.84 -5.85 -20.71
CA ALA A 107 -14.03 -6.99 -21.62
C ALA A 107 -14.34 -6.55 -23.06
N GLU A 108 -15.00 -5.41 -23.21
CA GLU A 108 -15.30 -4.75 -24.48
C GLU A 108 -14.06 -4.22 -25.24
N ALA A 109 -12.88 -4.15 -24.61
CA ALA A 109 -11.63 -3.75 -25.27
C ALA A 109 -10.98 -4.90 -26.08
N LEU A 110 -11.52 -6.12 -26.01
CA LEU A 110 -11.05 -7.30 -26.74
C LEU A 110 -11.85 -7.58 -28.03
N ALA A 111 -12.83 -6.73 -28.35
CA ALA A 111 -13.72 -6.85 -29.50
C ALA A 111 -13.17 -6.17 -30.76
#